data_AF-A0A0B8TAG3-F1
#
_entry.id   AF-A0A0B8TAG3-F1
#
_cell.length_a   1.000
_cell.length_b   1.000
_cell.length_c   1.000
_cell.angle_alpha   90.00
_cell.angle_beta   90.00
_cell.angle_gamma   90.00
#
_symmetry.space_group_name_H-M   'P 1'
#
loop_
_entity.id
_entity.type
_entity.pdbx_description
1 polymer ?
#
loop_
_entity_poly.entity_id
_entity_poly.type
_entity_poly.pdbx_seq_one_letter_code
_entity_poly.pdbx_strand_id
1 'polypeptide(L)'
;MKLPIIILYVILYVGVAGSKASPYQVNTLNPPKNDLIIIFKEGRIVKVEGTKIEKSIAASGTETLQIDGSNNIIHAKGGLKGVVINGANNEVYVDKIHSVKIDGGNNTVQYQLSANKTGKPVVMLKGANNDILKAR
;
A
#
# COMPACT_ATOMS: atom_id res chain seq x y z
N MET A 1 -19.71 23.53 22.94
CA MET A 1 -19.23 23.91 21.59
C MET A 1 -17.98 23.08 21.30
N LYS A 2 -18.03 22.17 20.32
CA LYS A 2 -16.90 21.29 19.95
C LYS A 2 -16.07 21.97 18.85
N LEU A 3 -14.75 22.04 19.05
CA LEU A 3 -13.75 22.34 18.01
C LEU A 3 -12.77 21.15 17.94
N PRO A 4 -12.38 20.66 16.75
CA PRO A 4 -11.53 19.47 16.63
C PRO A 4 -10.06 19.80 16.86
N ILE A 5 -9.39 18.95 17.64
CA ILE A 5 -7.97 19.01 17.97
C ILE A 5 -7.16 18.51 16.76
N ILE A 6 -6.35 19.40 16.18
CA ILE A 6 -5.34 19.07 15.18
C ILE A 6 -4.10 18.60 15.94
N ILE A 7 -3.83 17.29 15.94
CA ILE A 7 -2.64 16.72 16.59
C ILE A 7 -1.47 16.80 15.61
N LEU A 8 -0.64 17.81 15.78
CA LEU A 8 0.66 17.96 15.14
C LEU A 8 1.68 17.10 15.93
N TYR A 9 2.07 15.94 15.38
CA TYR A 9 3.05 15.06 16.03
C TYR A 9 4.48 15.58 15.78
N VAL A 10 5.05 16.22 16.80
CA VAL A 10 6.49 16.50 16.92
C VAL A 10 7.15 15.24 17.45
N ILE A 11 8.07 14.64 16.68
CA ILE A 11 8.82 13.46 17.12
C ILE A 11 10.06 13.91 17.88
N LEU A 12 10.00 13.80 19.21
CA LEU A 12 11.11 13.95 20.14
C LEU A 12 11.85 12.61 20.25
N TYR A 13 13.15 12.58 19.95
CA TYR A 13 13.99 11.41 20.17
C TYR A 13 14.53 11.42 21.61
N VAL A 14 14.19 10.40 22.40
CA VAL A 14 14.90 10.08 23.65
C VAL A 14 15.16 8.57 23.67
N GLY A 15 16.44 8.20 23.63
CA GLY A 15 16.87 6.81 23.73
C GLY A 15 16.88 6.32 25.17
N VAL A 16 16.35 5.11 25.40
CA VAL A 16 16.59 4.31 26.61
C VAL A 16 16.88 2.87 26.20
N ALA A 17 17.89 2.31 26.87
CA ALA A 17 18.48 1.00 26.67
C ALA A 17 17.59 -0.14 27.20
N GLY A 18 17.71 -1.32 26.58
CA GLY A 18 17.41 -2.59 27.23
C GLY A 18 16.09 -3.28 26.84
N SER A 19 15.95 -3.70 25.58
CA SER A 19 15.33 -4.97 25.19
C SER A 19 15.54 -5.17 23.68
N LYS A 20 15.76 -6.41 23.25
CA LYS A 20 16.14 -6.75 21.87
C LYS A 20 14.99 -6.47 20.89
N ALA A 21 14.91 -5.23 20.41
CA ALA A 21 14.31 -4.84 19.16
C ALA A 21 15.38 -4.09 18.37
N SER A 22 15.85 -4.68 17.28
CA SER A 22 16.87 -4.06 16.43
C SER A 22 16.33 -2.72 15.91
N PRO A 23 16.97 -1.58 16.20
CA PRO A 23 16.49 -0.30 15.72
C PRO A 23 16.65 -0.26 14.19
N TYR A 24 15.55 0.01 13.49
CA TYR A 24 15.54 0.23 12.04
C TYR A 24 16.45 1.42 11.71
N GLN A 25 17.55 1.16 10.98
CA GLN A 25 18.44 2.20 10.48
C GLN A 25 17.87 2.77 9.18
N VAL A 26 17.51 4.05 9.18
CA VAL A 26 17.21 4.82 7.96
C VAL A 26 18.53 5.36 7.43
N ASN A 27 19.12 4.67 6.44
CA ASN A 27 20.27 5.21 5.73
C ASN A 27 19.78 6.22 4.68
N THR A 28 19.66 7.49 5.07
CA THR A 28 19.47 8.59 4.13
C THR A 28 20.80 8.99 3.51
N LEU A 29 21.11 8.48 2.32
CA LEU A 29 22.16 9.02 1.45
C LEU A 29 21.50 9.62 0.21
N ASN A 30 21.46 10.95 0.16
CA ASN A 30 21.07 11.84 -0.95
C ASN A 30 19.67 11.61 -1.56
N PRO A 31 18.68 12.53 -1.36
CA PRO A 31 17.33 12.32 -1.87
C PRO A 31 17.23 12.70 -3.36
N PRO A 32 17.00 11.76 -4.29
CA PRO A 32 16.31 12.11 -5.52
C PRO A 32 14.85 12.42 -5.17
N LYS A 33 14.33 13.53 -5.69
CA LYS A 33 12.92 13.94 -5.59
C LYS A 33 11.98 12.74 -5.77
N ASN A 34 11.13 12.50 -4.77
CA ASN A 34 9.90 11.68 -4.81
C ASN A 34 9.97 10.17 -4.50
N ASP A 35 10.81 9.71 -3.57
CA ASP A 35 10.80 8.31 -3.11
C ASP A 35 10.64 8.20 -1.58
N LEU A 36 9.51 8.67 -1.04
CA LEU A 36 9.10 8.28 0.31
C LEU A 36 8.36 6.93 0.25
N ILE A 37 9.13 5.85 0.19
CA ILE A 37 8.63 4.52 0.56
C ILE A 37 8.69 4.44 2.08
N ILE A 38 7.57 4.70 2.75
CA ILE A 38 7.44 4.36 4.15
C ILE A 38 6.80 2.97 4.25
N ILE A 39 7.63 1.93 4.30
CA ILE A 39 7.19 0.60 4.74
C ILE A 39 6.99 0.71 6.27
N PHE A 40 5.87 1.30 6.68
CA PHE A 40 5.39 1.15 8.04
C PHE A 40 4.94 -0.30 8.21
N LYS A 41 5.84 -1.16 8.68
CA LYS A 41 5.42 -2.42 9.30
C LYS A 41 4.86 -2.15 10.69
N GLU A 42 3.83 -1.32 10.81
CA GLU A 42 2.88 -1.48 11.90
C GLU A 42 2.05 -2.72 11.59
N GLY A 43 2.61 -3.88 11.91
CA GLY A 43 2.06 -5.16 11.50
C GLY A 43 2.42 -5.52 10.05
N ARG A 44 1.44 -5.50 9.14
CA ARG A 44 1.53 -6.12 7.81
C ARG A 44 1.01 -5.20 6.69
N ILE A 45 1.30 -3.90 6.72
CA ILE A 45 0.86 -2.94 5.69
C ILE A 45 2.08 -2.42 4.92
N VAL A 46 1.96 -2.27 3.59
CA VAL A 46 2.95 -1.63 2.72
C VAL A 46 2.27 -0.39 2.13
N LYS A 47 2.77 0.81 2.43
CA LYS A 47 2.13 2.07 2.02
C LYS A 47 2.88 2.72 0.87
N VAL A 48 2.15 3.20 -0.13
CA VAL A 48 2.64 4.03 -1.25
C VAL A 48 1.83 5.32 -1.23
N GLU A 49 2.50 6.45 -1.01
CA GLU A 49 1.85 7.77 -1.00
C GLU A 49 2.47 8.67 -2.07
N GLY A 50 1.63 9.29 -2.89
CA GLY A 50 2.08 10.29 -3.87
C GLY A 50 1.52 10.10 -5.26
N THR A 51 2.22 10.66 -6.25
CA THR A 51 1.75 10.67 -7.64
C THR A 51 2.85 10.29 -8.61
N LYS A 52 2.51 9.56 -9.67
CA LYS A 52 3.46 9.12 -10.72
C LYS A 52 4.61 8.27 -10.17
N ILE A 53 4.30 7.45 -9.16
CA ILE A 53 5.25 6.50 -8.58
C ILE A 53 5.17 5.20 -9.37
N GLU A 54 6.31 4.73 -9.86
CA GLU A 54 6.44 3.41 -10.48
C GLU A 54 7.43 2.56 -9.65
N LYS A 55 6.95 1.47 -9.07
CA LYS A 55 7.76 0.61 -8.20
C LYS A 55 7.38 -0.86 -8.28
N SER A 56 8.35 -1.71 -8.00
CA SER A 56 8.10 -3.13 -7.71
C SER A 56 8.40 -3.45 -6.24
N ILE A 57 7.52 -4.24 -5.63
CA ILE A 57 7.64 -4.70 -4.24
C ILE A 57 7.57 -6.22 -4.19
N ALA A 58 8.25 -6.83 -3.22
CA ALA A 58 8.11 -8.26 -2.92
C ALA A 58 7.15 -8.43 -1.73
N ALA A 59 6.23 -9.40 -1.82
CA ALA A 59 5.20 -9.64 -0.82
C ALA A 59 5.07 -11.13 -0.47
N SER A 60 4.86 -11.42 0.81
CA SER A 60 4.90 -12.79 1.37
C SER A 60 3.52 -13.46 1.45
N GLY A 61 2.44 -12.73 1.16
CA GLY A 61 1.05 -13.20 1.26
C GLY A 61 0.30 -12.66 2.46
N THR A 62 0.99 -12.02 3.40
CA THR A 62 0.40 -11.56 4.65
C THR A 62 0.16 -10.06 4.67
N GLU A 63 0.79 -9.34 3.74
CA GLU A 63 0.79 -7.90 3.64
C GLU A 63 -0.46 -7.35 2.92
N THR A 64 -0.87 -6.16 3.32
CA THR A 64 -1.84 -5.33 2.61
C THR A 64 -1.11 -4.16 1.96
N LEU A 65 -1.22 -4.01 0.65
CA LEU A 65 -0.74 -2.85 -0.07
C LEU A 65 -1.78 -1.73 0.05
N GLN A 66 -1.37 -0.56 0.55
CA GLN A 66 -2.18 0.65 0.60
C GLN A 66 -1.57 1.71 -0.31
N ILE A 67 -2.37 2.24 -1.23
CA ILE A 67 -1.96 3.30 -2.17
C ILE A 67 -2.84 4.52 -1.90
N ASP A 68 -2.22 5.62 -1.48
CA ASP A 68 -2.88 6.90 -1.29
C ASP A 68 -2.32 7.91 -2.32
N GLY A 69 -3.09 8.23 -3.35
CA GLY A 69 -2.67 9.16 -4.39
C GLY A 69 -3.13 8.81 -5.81
N SER A 70 -2.40 9.27 -6.83
CA SER A 70 -2.86 9.13 -8.21
C SER A 70 -1.77 8.89 -9.26
N ASN A 71 -2.12 8.21 -10.34
CA ASN A 71 -1.21 7.89 -11.45
C ASN A 71 -0.03 7.02 -11.02
N ASN A 72 -0.21 6.12 -10.05
CA ASN A 72 0.86 5.23 -9.59
C ASN A 72 0.76 3.86 -10.27
N ILE A 73 1.91 3.24 -10.54
CA ILE A 73 2.04 1.92 -11.16
C ILE A 73 2.84 1.02 -10.20
N ILE A 74 2.19 0.02 -9.61
CA ILE A 74 2.81 -0.83 -8.58
C ILE A 74 2.80 -2.30 -9.01
N HIS A 75 3.98 -2.91 -9.02
CA HIS A 75 4.18 -4.33 -9.32
C HIS A 75 4.53 -5.11 -8.04
N ALA A 76 3.54 -5.78 -7.46
CA ALA A 76 3.71 -6.63 -6.30
C ALA A 76 3.95 -8.09 -6.70
N LYS A 77 5.21 -8.53 -6.53
CA LYS A 77 5.63 -9.91 -6.76
C LYS A 77 5.34 -10.75 -5.52
N GLY A 78 4.72 -11.90 -5.72
CA GLY A 78 4.26 -12.79 -4.66
C GLY A 78 2.82 -12.50 -4.20
N GLY A 79 2.54 -12.82 -2.94
CA GLY A 79 1.18 -12.78 -2.41
C GLY A 79 0.85 -11.51 -1.65
N LEU A 80 -0.38 -11.03 -1.76
CA LEU A 80 -0.96 -10.02 -0.88
C LEU A 80 -2.24 -10.53 -0.21
N LYS A 81 -2.40 -10.18 1.06
CA LYS A 81 -3.66 -10.29 1.78
C LYS A 81 -4.69 -9.30 1.23
N GLY A 82 -4.25 -8.13 0.78
CA GLY A 82 -5.15 -7.25 0.05
C GLY A 82 -4.48 -6.04 -0.56
N VAL A 83 -5.24 -5.35 -1.40
CA VAL A 83 -4.91 -4.07 -2.00
C VAL A 83 -5.98 -3.08 -1.59
N VAL A 84 -5.57 -1.93 -1.08
CA VAL A 84 -6.42 -0.79 -0.72
C VAL A 84 -5.93 0.40 -1.54
N ILE A 85 -6.79 0.99 -2.34
CA ILE A 85 -6.47 2.17 -3.16
C ILE A 85 -7.39 3.30 -2.73
N ASN A 86 -6.81 4.41 -2.29
CA ASN A 86 -7.52 5.66 -2.04
C ASN A 86 -6.98 6.71 -3.03
N GLY A 87 -7.76 6.99 -4.09
CA GLY A 87 -7.38 7.91 -5.14
C GLY A 87 -7.71 7.42 -6.55
N ALA A 88 -6.99 7.91 -7.56
CA ALA A 88 -7.42 7.76 -8.95
C ALA A 88 -6.29 7.45 -9.94
N ASN A 89 -6.64 6.78 -11.04
CA ASN A 89 -5.70 6.42 -12.11
C ASN A 89 -4.51 5.58 -11.63
N ASN A 90 -4.70 4.71 -10.64
CA ASN A 90 -3.64 3.81 -10.18
C ASN A 90 -3.73 2.45 -10.88
N GLU A 91 -2.58 1.90 -11.24
CA GLU A 91 -2.44 0.56 -11.79
C GLU A 91 -1.67 -0.33 -10.82
N VAL A 92 -2.23 -1.50 -10.50
CA VAL A 92 -1.63 -2.46 -9.58
C VAL A 92 -1.59 -3.83 -10.22
N TYR A 93 -0.40 -4.42 -10.24
CA TYR A 93 -0.15 -5.77 -10.75
C TYR A 93 0.27 -6.66 -9.59
N VAL A 94 -0.43 -7.78 -9.38
CA VAL A 94 -0.19 -8.72 -8.28
C VAL A 94 -0.17 -10.16 -8.79
N ASP A 95 0.76 -10.98 -8.29
CA ASP A 95 0.73 -12.41 -8.61
C ASP A 95 -0.44 -13.10 -7.91
N LYS A 96 -0.61 -12.93 -6.60
CA LYS A 96 -1.71 -13.55 -5.84
C LYS A 96 -2.35 -12.59 -4.85
N ILE A 97 -3.68 -12.49 -4.85
CA ILE A 97 -4.41 -11.58 -3.96
C ILE A 97 -5.66 -12.20 -3.32
N HIS A 98 -5.95 -11.83 -2.08
CA HIS A 98 -7.19 -12.25 -1.41
C HIS A 98 -8.32 -11.22 -1.52
N SER A 99 -8.03 -9.92 -1.37
CA SER A 99 -9.04 -8.86 -1.35
C SER A 99 -8.58 -7.58 -2.06
N VAL A 100 -9.52 -6.83 -2.62
CA VAL A 100 -9.31 -5.54 -3.27
C VAL A 100 -10.36 -4.56 -2.74
N LYS A 101 -9.90 -3.41 -2.25
CA LYS A 101 -10.74 -2.29 -1.85
C LYS A 101 -10.28 -1.04 -2.58
N ILE A 102 -11.21 -0.33 -3.20
CA ILE A 102 -10.92 0.90 -3.94
C ILE A 102 -11.90 1.98 -3.50
N ASP A 103 -11.38 3.13 -3.07
CA ASP A 103 -12.11 4.37 -2.83
C ASP A 103 -11.55 5.46 -3.76
N GLY A 104 -12.25 5.73 -4.85
CA GLY A 104 -11.84 6.61 -5.94
C GLY A 104 -12.18 6.03 -7.31
N GLY A 105 -11.54 6.51 -8.38
CA GLY A 105 -11.96 6.16 -9.74
C GLY A 105 -10.84 5.97 -10.75
N ASN A 106 -11.15 5.29 -11.85
CA ASN A 106 -10.22 4.96 -12.92
C ASN A 106 -9.01 4.11 -12.44
N ASN A 107 -9.20 3.24 -11.45
CA ASN A 107 -8.11 2.37 -10.97
C ASN A 107 -8.21 0.98 -11.60
N THR A 108 -7.05 0.39 -11.90
CA THR A 108 -6.94 -0.94 -12.49
C THR A 108 -6.13 -1.85 -11.56
N VAL A 109 -6.70 -2.99 -11.17
CA VAL A 109 -6.00 -4.03 -10.41
C VAL A 109 -5.99 -5.32 -11.23
N GLN A 110 -4.79 -5.74 -11.63
CA GLN A 110 -4.56 -6.99 -12.33
C GLN A 110 -3.97 -8.03 -11.38
N TYR A 111 -4.55 -9.23 -11.36
CA TYR A 111 -4.08 -10.33 -10.52
C TYR A 111 -3.98 -11.65 -11.29
N GLN A 112 -2.95 -12.48 -11.04
CA GLN A 112 -2.87 -13.80 -11.69
C GLN A 112 -3.71 -14.85 -10.95
N LEU A 113 -3.59 -14.89 -9.61
CA LEU A 113 -4.25 -15.88 -8.76
C LEU A 113 -5.08 -15.22 -7.65
N SER A 114 -6.23 -15.82 -7.35
CA SER A 114 -6.98 -15.50 -6.13
C SER A 114 -6.55 -16.42 -4.99
N ALA A 115 -6.35 -15.85 -3.81
CA ALA A 115 -6.15 -16.61 -2.58
C ALA A 115 -7.47 -17.03 -1.91
N ASN A 116 -8.62 -16.72 -2.52
CA ASN A 116 -9.93 -17.12 -2.02
C ASN A 116 -10.35 -18.48 -2.59
N LYS A 117 -11.12 -19.25 -1.81
CA LYS A 117 -11.65 -20.57 -2.18
C LYS A 117 -12.58 -20.52 -3.40
N THR A 118 -13.15 -19.35 -3.69
CA THR A 118 -14.05 -19.10 -4.83
C THR A 118 -13.32 -18.79 -6.14
N GLY A 119 -11.98 -18.70 -6.13
CA GLY A 119 -11.18 -18.39 -7.31
C GLY A 119 -11.21 -16.91 -7.74
N LYS A 120 -11.90 -16.03 -7.00
CA LYS A 120 -11.96 -14.57 -7.22
C LYS A 120 -11.65 -13.80 -5.94
N PRO A 121 -10.98 -12.64 -6.00
CA PRO A 121 -10.75 -11.83 -4.80
C PRO A 121 -12.06 -11.27 -4.26
N VAL A 122 -12.09 -10.97 -2.96
CA VAL A 122 -13.18 -10.19 -2.36
C VAL A 122 -13.02 -8.74 -2.80
N VAL A 123 -14.07 -8.14 -3.35
CA VAL A 123 -14.00 -6.80 -3.96
C VAL A 123 -14.95 -5.83 -3.26
N MET A 124 -14.44 -4.64 -2.92
CA MET A 124 -15.23 -3.50 -2.45
C MET A 124 -14.84 -2.25 -3.24
N LEU A 125 -15.80 -1.70 -3.99
CA LEU A 125 -15.57 -0.53 -4.84
C LEU A 125 -16.44 0.63 -4.35
N LYS A 126 -15.82 1.80 -4.19
CA LYS A 126 -16.48 3.07 -3.94
C LYS A 126 -15.90 4.10 -4.91
N GLY A 127 -16.74 4.64 -5.77
CA GLY A 127 -16.34 5.46 -6.92
C GLY A 127 -16.57 4.76 -8.26
N ALA A 128 -16.12 5.36 -9.36
CA ALA A 128 -16.51 4.97 -10.72
C ALA A 128 -15.32 4.47 -11.56
N ASN A 129 -15.60 3.65 -12.58
CA ASN A 129 -14.63 3.18 -13.58
C ASN A 129 -13.42 2.45 -12.98
N ASN A 130 -13.65 1.51 -12.05
CA ASN A 130 -12.57 0.71 -11.51
C ASN A 130 -12.60 -0.70 -12.12
N ASP A 131 -11.46 -1.17 -12.61
CA ASP A 131 -11.32 -2.46 -13.28
C ASP A 131 -10.51 -3.43 -12.43
N ILE A 132 -11.04 -4.63 -12.25
CA ILE A 132 -10.36 -5.72 -11.53
C ILE A 132 -10.28 -6.92 -12.46
N LEU A 133 -9.09 -7.13 -13.01
CA LEU A 133 -8.85 -8.04 -14.12
C LEU A 133 -8.00 -9.23 -13.66
N LYS A 134 -8.38 -10.43 -14.10
CA LYS A 134 -7.53 -11.60 -13.92
C LYS A 134 -6.55 -11.69 -15.10
N ALA A 135 -5.25 -11.67 -14.81
CA ALA A 135 -4.22 -11.98 -15.80
C ALA A 135 -4.33 -13.46 -16.21
N ARG A 136 -4.19 -13.74 -17.52
CA ARG A 136 -4.32 -15.09 -18.08
C ARG A 136 -3.13 -15.97 -17.75
#